data_AF-A0A7D9EF33-F1
#
_entry.id   AF-A0A7D9EF33-F1
#
_cell.length_a   1.000
_cell.length_b   1.000
_cell.length_c   1.000
_cell.angle_alpha   90.00
_cell.angle_beta   90.00
_cell.angle_gamma   90.00
#
_symmetry.space_group_name_H-M   'P 1'
#
loop_
_entity.id
_entity.type
_entity.pdbx_description
1 polymer ?
#
loop_
_entity_poly.entity_id
_entity_poly.type
_entity_poly.pdbx_seq_one_letter_code
_entity_poly.pdbx_strand_id
1 'polypeptide(L)'
;MQGSDDDGTTRRKASALLKKILEFNFIFAVMFMRVIMRKTQILTTEMQKPEFNILDALTLIDGTVTSLERIRSSEVEMNDQIQSSVEFAKSFGLNPEENCAQKRPRIEFSVFENIVNSEKKSGKTVHDVADVAYRNKSILPAVYKCFKLLLTAPVTVAKNERTFSKMKVIKNFLRSTMSGERLEDLIVLAAEKNLTDKIDFNVVLKAWIAKKNRKLPIKLL
;
A
#
# COMPACT_ATOMS: atom_id res chain seq x y z
N MET A 1 -21.44 -11.94 27.88
CA MET A 1 -21.99 -10.70 27.33
C MET A 1 -21.16 -9.55 27.86
N GLN A 2 -20.33 -8.94 27.02
CA GLN A 2 -19.62 -7.70 27.37
C GLN A 2 -19.36 -6.94 26.07
N GLY A 3 -20.36 -6.17 25.67
CA GLY A 3 -20.27 -5.18 24.60
C GLY A 3 -20.24 -3.82 25.26
N SER A 4 -19.05 -3.26 25.45
CA SER A 4 -18.87 -1.88 25.93
C SER A 4 -17.38 -1.58 25.90
N ASP A 5 -16.89 -0.99 24.81
CA ASP A 5 -15.74 -0.05 24.81
C ASP A 5 -15.29 0.46 23.41
N ASP A 6 -15.98 0.15 22.29
CA ASP A 6 -15.47 0.56 20.97
C ASP A 6 -16.29 1.60 20.16
N ASP A 7 -17.49 2.00 20.57
CA ASP A 7 -18.36 2.82 19.71
C ASP A 7 -17.91 4.29 19.59
N GLY A 8 -17.40 4.89 20.69
CA GLY A 8 -16.91 6.27 20.68
C GLY A 8 -15.56 6.44 19.98
N THR A 9 -14.65 5.49 20.16
CA THR A 9 -13.34 5.46 19.51
C THR A 9 -13.45 5.17 18.03
N THR A 10 -14.29 4.20 17.65
CA THR A 10 -14.53 3.86 16.23
C THR A 10 -15.25 4.99 15.51
N ARG A 11 -16.23 5.66 16.14
CA ARG A 11 -16.86 6.86 15.57
C ARG A 11 -15.87 8.01 15.36
N ARG A 12 -15.02 8.30 16.35
CA ARG A 12 -13.98 9.34 16.21
C ARG A 12 -12.97 8.99 15.11
N LYS A 13 -12.54 7.73 15.02
CA LYS A 13 -11.64 7.26 13.94
C LYS A 13 -12.30 7.36 12.56
N ALA A 14 -13.57 6.96 12.45
CA ALA A 14 -14.35 7.07 11.20
C ALA A 14 -14.54 8.53 10.77
N SER A 15 -14.90 9.42 11.70
CA SER A 15 -15.00 10.86 11.41
C SER A 15 -13.65 11.47 11.01
N ALA A 16 -12.56 11.05 11.64
CA ALA A 16 -11.22 11.49 11.26
C ALA A 16 -10.80 10.99 9.86
N LEU A 17 -11.17 9.76 9.50
CA LEU A 17 -10.95 9.20 8.16
C LEU A 17 -11.78 9.91 7.11
N LEU A 18 -13.06 10.18 7.40
CA LEU A 18 -13.95 10.93 6.50
C LEU A 18 -13.37 12.32 6.21
N LYS A 19 -12.89 13.01 7.25
CA LYS A 19 -12.24 14.32 7.08
C LYS A 19 -11.01 14.24 6.16
N LYS A 20 -10.19 13.18 6.28
CA LYS A 20 -9.02 12.95 5.42
C LYS A 20 -9.37 12.58 3.99
N ILE A 21 -10.43 11.79 3.77
CA ILE A 21 -10.90 11.41 2.43
C ILE A 21 -11.47 12.62 1.69
N LEU A 22 -12.00 13.60 2.42
CA LEU A 22 -12.49 14.86 1.89
C LEU A 22 -11.40 15.94 1.80
N GLU A 23 -10.13 15.63 2.04
CA GLU A 23 -9.04 16.57 1.76
C GLU A 23 -8.73 16.63 0.26
N PHE A 24 -8.47 17.85 -0.26
CA PHE A 24 -8.09 18.05 -1.66
C PHE A 24 -6.90 17.17 -2.06
N ASN A 25 -5.91 17.01 -1.18
CA ASN A 25 -4.74 16.16 -1.44
C ASN A 25 -5.12 14.69 -1.70
N PHE A 26 -6.12 14.17 -0.99
CA PHE A 26 -6.59 12.81 -1.20
C PHE A 26 -7.36 12.69 -2.52
N ILE A 27 -8.25 13.63 -2.79
CA ILE A 27 -9.01 13.69 -4.05
C ILE A 27 -8.07 13.80 -5.25
N PHE A 28 -7.11 14.72 -5.20
CA PHE A 28 -6.08 14.87 -6.21
C PHE A 28 -5.28 13.58 -6.39
N ALA A 29 -4.85 12.92 -5.30
CA ALA A 29 -4.12 11.66 -5.38
C ALA A 29 -4.95 10.55 -6.05
N VAL A 30 -6.24 10.42 -5.73
CA VAL A 30 -7.13 9.43 -6.36
C VAL A 30 -7.35 9.75 -7.84
N MET A 31 -7.57 11.02 -8.19
CA MET A 31 -7.75 11.44 -9.58
C MET A 31 -6.48 11.28 -10.41
N PHE A 32 -5.33 11.58 -9.84
CA PHE A 32 -4.02 11.36 -10.45
C PHE A 32 -3.75 9.87 -10.63
N MET A 33 -4.00 9.05 -9.61
CA MET A 33 -3.88 7.59 -9.69
C MET A 33 -4.79 6.99 -10.76
N ARG A 34 -6.00 7.52 -10.96
CA ARG A 34 -6.89 7.09 -12.05
C ARG A 34 -6.25 7.31 -13.42
N VAL A 35 -5.55 8.42 -13.62
CA VAL A 35 -4.87 8.72 -14.89
C VAL A 35 -3.69 7.79 -15.11
N ILE A 36 -2.83 7.62 -14.09
CA ILE A 36 -1.69 6.71 -14.16
C ILE A 36 -2.15 5.28 -14.44
N MET A 37 -3.16 4.78 -13.70
CA MET A 37 -3.70 3.44 -13.91
C MET A 37 -4.29 3.26 -15.31
N ARG A 38 -4.97 4.26 -15.88
CA ARG A 38 -5.45 4.17 -17.27
C ARG A 38 -4.30 4.09 -18.27
N LYS A 39 -3.19 4.80 -18.05
CA LYS A 39 -2.01 4.74 -18.92
C LYS A 39 -1.27 3.42 -18.77
N THR A 40 -1.15 2.88 -17.56
CA THR A 40 -0.49 1.58 -17.32
C THR A 40 -1.40 0.37 -17.58
N GLN A 41 -2.70 0.57 -17.78
CA GLN A 41 -3.67 -0.50 -18.01
C GLN A 41 -3.32 -1.36 -19.22
N ILE A 42 -2.88 -0.74 -20.32
CA ILE A 42 -2.54 -1.45 -21.56
C ILE A 42 -1.38 -2.42 -21.30
N LEU A 43 -0.30 -1.91 -20.69
CA LEU A 43 0.84 -2.73 -20.30
C LEU A 43 0.45 -3.83 -19.30
N THR A 44 -0.34 -3.47 -18.28
CA THR A 44 -0.75 -4.41 -17.23
C THR A 44 -1.60 -5.54 -17.80
N THR A 45 -2.46 -5.23 -18.78
CA THR A 45 -3.29 -6.23 -19.48
C THR A 45 -2.41 -7.17 -20.29
N GLU A 46 -1.40 -6.66 -20.99
CA GLU A 46 -0.50 -7.48 -21.79
C GLU A 46 0.37 -8.40 -20.93
N MET A 47 0.91 -7.88 -19.82
CA MET A 47 1.73 -8.65 -18.88
C MET A 47 0.94 -9.74 -18.14
N GLN A 48 -0.40 -9.66 -18.13
CA GLN A 48 -1.29 -10.62 -17.48
C GLN A 48 -1.83 -11.69 -18.45
N LYS A 49 -1.51 -11.61 -19.76
CA LYS A 49 -1.92 -12.64 -20.72
C LYS A 49 -1.18 -13.98 -20.45
N PRO A 50 -1.86 -15.13 -20.64
CA PRO A 50 -1.24 -16.44 -20.47
C PRO A 50 -0.17 -16.73 -21.53
N GLU A 51 -0.32 -16.16 -22.73
CA GLU A 51 0.70 -16.17 -23.78
C GLU A 51 1.33 -14.78 -23.88
N PHE A 52 2.65 -14.71 -23.79
CA PHE A 52 3.40 -13.47 -23.62
C PHE A 52 4.38 -13.25 -24.77
N ASN A 53 4.18 -12.20 -25.56
CA ASN A 53 5.14 -11.76 -26.58
C ASN A 53 6.09 -10.72 -26.01
N ILE A 54 7.36 -11.08 -25.86
CA ILE A 54 8.40 -10.22 -25.30
C ILE A 54 8.61 -8.96 -26.15
N LEU A 55 8.50 -9.06 -27.48
CA LEU A 55 8.73 -7.93 -28.37
C LEU A 55 7.59 -6.89 -28.27
N ASP A 56 6.35 -7.35 -28.19
CA ASP A 56 5.18 -6.50 -27.97
C ASP A 56 5.22 -5.87 -26.57
N ALA A 57 5.64 -6.63 -25.56
CA ALA A 57 5.81 -6.10 -24.21
C ALA A 57 6.87 -5.00 -24.14
N LEU A 58 8.00 -5.13 -24.84
CA LEU A 58 9.03 -4.10 -24.88
C LEU A 58 8.54 -2.80 -25.52
N THR A 59 7.82 -2.89 -26.63
CA THR A 59 7.23 -1.70 -27.28
C THR A 59 6.16 -1.03 -26.40
N LEU A 60 5.36 -1.82 -25.69
CA LEU A 60 4.37 -1.31 -24.74
C LEU A 60 5.01 -0.68 -23.50
N ILE A 61 6.10 -1.25 -22.99
CA ILE A 61 6.86 -0.66 -21.88
C ILE A 61 7.42 0.69 -22.30
N ASP A 62 8.09 0.76 -23.45
CA ASP A 62 8.68 1.99 -23.97
C ASP A 62 7.62 3.08 -24.15
N GLY A 63 6.51 2.76 -24.83
CA GLY A 63 5.39 3.69 -25.00
C GLY A 63 4.73 4.13 -23.68
N THR A 64 4.66 3.23 -22.70
CA THR A 64 4.14 3.57 -21.36
C THR A 64 5.08 4.51 -20.63
N VAL A 65 6.39 4.25 -20.66
CA VAL A 65 7.41 5.12 -20.06
C VAL A 65 7.38 6.50 -20.70
N THR A 66 7.39 6.60 -22.03
CA THR A 66 7.28 7.90 -22.73
C THR A 66 6.00 8.64 -22.34
N SER A 67 4.86 7.94 -22.24
CA SER A 67 3.61 8.58 -21.82
C SER A 67 3.65 9.10 -20.37
N LEU A 68 4.32 8.40 -19.47
CA LEU A 68 4.46 8.83 -18.07
C LEU A 68 5.46 9.99 -17.93
N GLU A 69 6.55 9.96 -18.70
CA GLU A 69 7.51 11.05 -18.78
C GLU A 69 6.87 12.32 -19.34
N ARG A 70 5.98 12.19 -20.33
CA ARG A 70 5.21 13.31 -20.88
C ARG A 70 4.33 13.97 -19.82
N ILE A 71 3.63 13.18 -18.99
CA ILE A 71 2.82 13.70 -17.87
C ILE A 71 3.71 14.40 -16.83
N ARG A 72 4.91 13.89 -16.58
CA ARG A 72 5.87 14.47 -15.61
C ARG A 72 6.43 15.81 -16.09
N SER A 73 6.75 15.90 -17.37
CA SER A 73 7.51 17.02 -17.96
C SER A 73 6.64 18.11 -18.57
N SER A 74 5.41 17.79 -18.99
CA SER A 74 4.49 18.76 -19.56
C SER A 74 3.77 19.55 -18.47
N GLU A 75 4.07 20.85 -18.37
CA GLU A 75 3.34 21.74 -17.46
C GLU A 75 1.85 21.83 -17.82
N VAL A 76 1.52 21.75 -19.11
CA VAL A 76 0.12 21.80 -19.59
C VAL A 76 -0.67 20.59 -19.09
N GLU A 77 -0.17 19.36 -19.30
CA GLU A 77 -0.88 18.15 -18.88
C GLU A 77 -1.03 18.07 -17.35
N MET A 78 -0.01 18.52 -16.61
CA MET A 78 -0.09 18.54 -15.16
C MET A 78 -1.06 19.61 -14.65
N ASN A 79 -1.08 20.79 -15.28
CA ASN A 79 -2.01 21.88 -14.91
C ASN A 79 -3.46 21.50 -15.24
N ASP A 80 -3.72 20.86 -16.38
CA ASP A 80 -5.06 20.34 -16.74
C ASP A 80 -5.55 19.31 -15.72
N GLN A 81 -4.65 18.46 -15.23
CA GLN A 81 -4.96 17.46 -14.22
C GLN A 81 -5.25 18.07 -12.85
N ILE A 82 -4.50 19.10 -12.46
CA ILE A 82 -4.76 19.88 -11.25
C ILE A 82 -6.11 20.58 -11.36
N GLN A 83 -6.39 21.22 -12.51
CA GLN A 83 -7.64 21.93 -12.75
C GLN A 83 -8.86 21.00 -12.72
N SER A 84 -8.76 19.84 -13.37
CA SER A 84 -9.80 18.80 -13.30
C SER A 84 -10.07 18.37 -11.86
N SER A 85 -9.02 18.32 -11.02
CA SER A 85 -9.14 17.96 -9.61
C SER A 85 -9.74 19.08 -8.76
N VAL A 86 -9.44 20.34 -9.10
CA VAL A 86 -10.05 21.54 -8.49
C VAL A 86 -11.54 21.60 -8.80
N GLU A 87 -11.94 21.38 -10.05
CA GLU A 87 -13.34 21.34 -10.46
C GLU A 87 -14.10 20.21 -9.78
N PHE A 88 -13.49 19.02 -9.71
CA PHE A 88 -14.08 17.90 -8.99
C PHE A 88 -14.23 18.21 -7.50
N ALA A 89 -13.22 18.77 -6.84
CA ALA A 89 -13.28 19.15 -5.42
C ALA A 89 -14.35 20.23 -5.14
N LYS A 90 -14.51 21.21 -6.04
CA LYS A 90 -15.57 22.22 -5.96
C LYS A 90 -16.96 21.58 -6.01
N SER A 91 -17.15 20.51 -6.78
CA SER A 91 -18.45 19.81 -6.83
C SER A 91 -18.83 19.12 -5.50
N PHE A 92 -17.85 18.83 -4.64
CA PHE A 92 -18.06 18.34 -3.26
C PHE A 92 -18.08 19.46 -2.20
N GLY A 93 -18.07 20.74 -2.61
CA GLY A 93 -18.06 21.88 -1.69
C GLY A 93 -16.74 22.11 -0.95
N LEU A 94 -15.63 21.59 -1.47
CA LEU A 94 -14.30 21.70 -0.87
C LEU A 94 -13.54 22.88 -1.49
N ASN A 95 -13.02 23.77 -0.64
CA ASN A 95 -12.16 24.87 -1.07
C ASN A 95 -10.70 24.40 -1.20
N PRO A 96 -10.10 24.40 -2.41
CA PRO A 96 -8.74 23.90 -2.62
C PRO A 96 -7.65 24.83 -2.07
N GLU A 97 -7.95 26.11 -1.88
CA GLU A 97 -6.97 27.14 -1.54
C GLU A 97 -6.51 27.09 -0.08
N GLU A 98 -7.33 26.63 0.85
CA GLU A 98 -6.93 26.51 2.27
C GLU A 98 -5.87 25.42 2.51
N ASN A 99 -5.69 24.47 1.59
CA ASN A 99 -4.71 23.37 1.71
C ASN A 99 -3.52 23.46 0.73
N CYS A 100 -3.58 24.33 -0.28
CA CYS A 100 -2.57 24.40 -1.35
C CYS A 100 -1.30 25.20 -0.94
N ALA A 101 -1.39 26.01 0.11
CA ALA A 101 -0.28 26.85 0.58
C ALA A 101 0.89 26.09 1.24
N GLN A 102 0.72 24.80 1.57
CA GLN A 102 1.76 24.04 2.28
C GLN A 102 2.28 22.88 1.43
N LYS A 103 3.53 23.03 0.96
CA LYS A 103 4.43 22.02 0.36
C LYS A 103 4.26 21.79 -1.13
N ARG A 104 4.98 22.61 -1.91
CA ARG A 104 5.36 22.28 -3.30
C ARG A 104 6.43 21.17 -3.26
N PRO A 105 6.09 19.90 -3.56
CA PRO A 105 7.06 18.81 -3.52
C PRO A 105 8.05 18.87 -4.69
N ARG A 106 7.76 19.68 -5.73
CA ARG A 106 8.60 19.86 -6.92
C ARG A 106 9.99 20.39 -6.57
N ILE A 107 10.09 21.38 -5.67
CA ILE A 107 11.38 21.99 -5.32
C ILE A 107 12.22 20.98 -4.51
N GLU A 108 11.60 20.28 -3.55
CA GLU A 108 12.26 19.21 -2.80
C GLU A 108 12.75 18.09 -3.75
N PHE A 109 11.98 17.75 -4.78
CA PHE A 109 12.38 16.76 -5.79
C PHE A 109 13.57 17.21 -6.62
N SER A 110 13.59 18.47 -7.08
CA SER A 110 14.72 19.02 -7.86
C SER A 110 16.00 19.07 -7.02
N VAL A 111 15.88 19.45 -5.74
CA VAL A 111 17.01 19.44 -4.80
C VAL A 111 17.49 18.02 -4.55
N PHE A 112 16.58 17.06 -4.38
CA PHE A 112 16.91 15.65 -4.24
C PHE A 112 17.61 15.09 -5.47
N GLU A 113 17.12 15.39 -6.67
CA GLU A 113 17.71 14.94 -7.94
C GLU A 113 19.13 15.51 -8.10
N ASN A 114 19.35 16.77 -7.73
CA ASN A 114 20.69 17.37 -7.72
C ASN A 114 21.63 16.73 -6.68
N ILE A 115 21.13 16.35 -5.50
CA ILE A 115 21.92 15.66 -4.46
C ILE A 115 22.29 14.24 -4.91
N VAL A 116 21.33 13.49 -5.47
CA VAL A 116 21.56 12.14 -5.98
C VAL A 116 22.54 12.16 -7.17
N ASN A 117 22.42 13.16 -8.05
CA ASN A 117 23.32 13.32 -9.20
C ASN A 117 24.72 13.83 -8.80
N SER A 118 24.85 14.57 -7.69
CA SER A 118 26.15 15.03 -7.18
C SER A 118 26.90 13.95 -6.40
N GLU A 119 26.19 13.03 -5.74
CA GLU A 119 26.80 11.93 -4.99
C GLU A 119 27.43 10.82 -5.87
N LYS A 120 27.35 10.91 -7.22
CA LYS A 120 27.96 10.04 -8.26
C LYS A 120 28.96 8.99 -7.74
N LYS A 121 28.46 7.99 -7.02
CA LYS A 121 29.20 6.82 -6.57
C LYS A 121 28.26 5.63 -6.64
N SER A 122 28.43 4.89 -7.73
CA SER A 122 28.33 3.44 -7.81
C SER A 122 27.19 2.78 -7.02
N GLY A 123 26.04 2.59 -7.68
CA GLY A 123 24.98 1.70 -7.20
C GLY A 123 23.61 2.12 -7.71
N LYS A 124 23.17 1.61 -8.87
CA LYS A 124 21.82 1.86 -9.41
C LYS A 124 20.76 0.99 -8.72
N THR A 125 20.80 0.87 -7.40
CA THR A 125 19.78 0.07 -6.67
C THR A 125 18.78 0.98 -5.97
N VAL A 126 17.51 0.54 -5.92
CA VAL A 126 16.42 1.27 -5.26
C VAL A 126 16.73 1.51 -3.77
N HIS A 127 17.56 0.65 -3.17
CA HIS A 127 17.99 0.74 -1.78
C HIS A 127 18.95 1.91 -1.53
N ASP A 128 19.93 2.10 -2.42
CA ASP A 128 20.90 3.19 -2.29
C ASP A 128 20.22 4.57 -2.34
N VAL A 129 19.24 4.71 -3.23
CA VAL A 129 18.42 5.92 -3.37
C VAL A 129 17.53 6.14 -2.14
N ALA A 130 17.02 5.06 -1.54
CA ALA A 130 16.24 5.13 -0.31
C ALA A 130 17.08 5.56 0.89
N ASP A 131 18.35 5.13 0.97
CA ASP A 131 19.26 5.52 2.03
C ASP A 131 19.62 7.01 1.97
N VAL A 132 19.80 7.57 0.76
CA VAL A 132 19.99 9.02 0.55
C VAL A 132 18.75 9.80 1.03
N ALA A 133 17.55 9.29 0.75
CA ALA A 133 16.30 9.89 1.22
C ALA A 133 16.15 9.81 2.75
N TYR A 134 16.65 8.75 3.38
CA TYR A 134 16.64 8.60 4.84
C TYR A 134 17.60 9.57 5.54
N ARG A 135 18.82 9.74 4.99
CA ARG A 135 19.82 10.69 5.52
C ARG A 135 19.31 12.13 5.50
N ASN A 136 18.51 12.49 4.50
CA ASN A 136 18.00 13.85 4.30
C ASN A 136 16.55 14.04 4.79
N LYS A 137 16.11 13.27 5.79
CA LYS A 137 14.73 13.29 6.32
C LYS A 137 14.26 14.68 6.79
N SER A 138 15.16 15.50 7.35
CA SER A 138 14.85 16.84 7.86
C SER A 138 14.75 17.89 6.76
N ILE A 139 15.52 17.72 5.67
CA ILE A 139 15.60 18.67 4.57
C ILE A 139 14.53 18.39 3.51
N LEU A 140 14.15 17.12 3.34
CA LEU A 140 13.23 16.67 2.27
C LEU A 140 12.08 15.80 2.83
N PRO A 141 11.20 16.36 3.67
CA PRO A 141 10.14 15.61 4.34
C PRO A 141 9.10 15.03 3.38
N ALA A 142 8.86 15.65 2.21
CA ALA A 142 7.92 15.14 1.22
C ALA A 142 8.52 13.94 0.46
N VAL A 143 9.77 14.05 -0.01
CA VAL A 143 10.48 12.97 -0.71
C VAL A 143 10.64 11.75 0.18
N TYR A 144 11.08 11.93 1.43
CA TYR A 144 11.17 10.85 2.41
C TYR A 144 9.82 10.15 2.64
N LYS A 145 8.72 10.92 2.72
CA LYS A 145 7.38 10.35 2.91
C LYS A 145 6.92 9.55 1.69
N CYS A 146 7.21 10.02 0.48
CA CYS A 146 6.92 9.30 -0.76
C CYS A 146 7.72 8.00 -0.87
N PHE A 147 9.04 8.02 -0.60
CA PHE A 147 9.86 6.80 -0.60
C PHE A 147 9.45 5.83 0.50
N LYS A 148 9.12 6.33 1.69
CA LYS A 148 8.58 5.49 2.77
C LYS A 148 7.27 4.82 2.33
N LEU A 149 6.35 5.57 1.74
CA LEU A 149 5.10 5.01 1.20
C LEU A 149 5.38 4.00 0.10
N LEU A 150 6.30 4.27 -0.82
CA LEU A 150 6.68 3.36 -1.91
C LEU A 150 7.30 2.05 -1.40
N LEU A 151 8.21 2.13 -0.42
CA LEU A 151 8.85 0.95 0.19
C LEU A 151 7.89 0.14 1.08
N THR A 152 6.91 0.80 1.69
CA THR A 152 5.84 0.13 2.45
C THR A 152 4.66 -0.30 1.59
N ALA A 153 4.53 0.23 0.37
CA ALA A 153 3.49 -0.18 -0.55
C ALA A 153 3.73 -1.64 -0.92
N PRO A 154 2.71 -2.50 -0.88
CA PRO A 154 2.85 -3.89 -1.25
C PRO A 154 3.03 -4.00 -2.78
N VAL A 155 4.24 -3.71 -3.28
CA VAL A 155 4.62 -3.92 -4.68
C VAL A 155 4.78 -5.42 -4.98
N THR A 156 4.86 -6.27 -3.95
CA THR A 156 4.91 -7.74 -4.09
C THR A 156 3.60 -8.38 -3.65
N VAL A 157 2.63 -8.41 -4.57
CA VAL A 157 1.38 -9.16 -4.42
C VAL A 157 1.63 -10.65 -4.13
N ALA A 158 2.79 -11.17 -4.57
CA ALA A 158 3.21 -12.57 -4.39
C ALA A 158 3.28 -13.06 -2.92
N LYS A 159 3.68 -12.20 -1.95
CA LYS A 159 3.70 -12.61 -0.53
C LYS A 159 2.27 -12.76 0.01
N ASN A 160 1.38 -11.86 -0.39
CA ASN A 160 -0.02 -11.90 0.03
C ASN A 160 -0.79 -13.02 -0.68
N GLU A 161 -0.52 -13.26 -1.97
CA GLU A 161 -1.10 -14.38 -2.74
C GLU A 161 -0.74 -15.75 -2.15
N ARG A 162 0.50 -15.92 -1.65
CA ARG A 162 0.89 -17.15 -0.94
C ARG A 162 0.06 -17.35 0.33
N THR A 163 -0.19 -16.27 1.09
CA THR A 163 -1.02 -16.32 2.30
C THR A 163 -2.50 -16.59 1.98
N PHE A 164 -3.05 -15.96 0.93
CA PHE A 164 -4.41 -16.22 0.47
C PHE A 164 -4.60 -17.63 -0.11
N SER A 165 -3.58 -18.15 -0.82
CA SER A 165 -3.57 -19.53 -1.32
C SER A 165 -3.56 -20.53 -0.16
N LYS A 166 -2.70 -20.33 0.84
CA LYS A 166 -2.70 -21.13 2.08
C LYS A 166 -4.03 -21.04 2.82
N MET A 167 -4.62 -19.85 2.94
CA MET A 167 -5.94 -19.64 3.54
C MET A 167 -7.02 -20.43 2.80
N LYS A 168 -6.99 -20.43 1.46
CA LYS A 168 -7.91 -21.22 0.63
C LYS A 168 -7.71 -22.71 0.87
N VAL A 169 -6.47 -23.18 0.98
CA VAL A 169 -6.16 -24.57 1.34
C VAL A 169 -6.66 -24.93 2.75
N ILE A 170 -6.44 -24.07 3.75
CA ILE A 170 -6.93 -24.29 5.13
C ILE A 170 -8.45 -24.38 5.16
N LYS A 171 -9.15 -23.46 4.46
CA LYS A 171 -10.61 -23.47 4.35
C LYS A 171 -11.13 -24.72 3.60
N ASN A 172 -10.50 -25.09 2.49
CA ASN A 172 -10.90 -26.25 1.69
C ASN A 172 -10.61 -27.57 2.42
N PHE A 173 -9.46 -27.68 3.09
CA PHE A 173 -9.05 -28.87 3.84
C PHE A 173 -9.95 -29.12 5.04
N LEU A 174 -10.32 -28.07 5.79
CA LEU A 174 -11.18 -28.20 6.95
C LEU A 174 -12.68 -28.29 6.59
N ARG A 175 -13.07 -27.95 5.35
CA ARG A 175 -14.45 -28.01 4.80
C ARG A 175 -15.55 -27.37 5.69
N SER A 176 -15.18 -26.60 6.72
CA SER A 176 -16.05 -26.37 7.88
C SER A 176 -16.39 -24.90 8.16
N THR A 177 -17.62 -24.73 8.63
CA THR A 177 -18.27 -23.68 9.43
C THR A 177 -17.45 -23.18 10.64
N MET A 178 -16.19 -22.78 10.43
CA MET A 178 -15.30 -22.36 11.50
C MET A 178 -15.53 -20.88 11.87
N SER A 179 -15.57 -20.55 13.16
CA SER A 179 -15.70 -19.17 13.65
C SER A 179 -14.48 -18.32 13.24
N GLY A 180 -14.70 -17.02 13.05
CA GLY A 180 -13.68 -16.08 12.56
C GLY A 180 -12.38 -16.07 13.37
N GLU A 181 -12.49 -16.10 14.70
CA GLU A 181 -11.32 -16.05 15.60
C GLU A 181 -10.35 -17.22 15.40
N ARG A 182 -10.87 -18.46 15.35
CA ARG A 182 -10.02 -19.64 15.14
C ARG A 182 -9.35 -19.63 13.76
N LEU A 183 -10.02 -19.04 12.77
CA LEU A 183 -9.50 -18.95 11.40
C LEU A 183 -8.38 -17.92 11.33
N GLU A 184 -8.55 -16.79 11.99
CA GLU A 184 -7.56 -15.74 12.08
C GLU A 184 -6.27 -16.26 12.74
N ASP A 185 -6.38 -16.94 13.88
CA ASP A 185 -5.23 -17.55 14.58
C ASP A 185 -4.48 -18.56 13.69
N LEU A 186 -5.22 -19.40 12.96
CA LEU A 186 -4.62 -20.40 12.05
C LEU A 186 -3.96 -19.75 10.83
N ILE A 187 -4.51 -18.66 10.31
CA ILE A 187 -3.90 -17.90 9.20
C ILE A 187 -2.61 -17.24 9.68
N VAL A 188 -2.58 -16.67 10.89
CA VAL A 188 -1.37 -16.07 11.47
C VAL A 188 -0.26 -17.13 11.60
N LEU A 189 -0.57 -18.31 12.13
CA LEU A 189 0.39 -19.42 12.22
C LEU A 189 0.88 -19.89 10.83
N ALA A 190 -0.01 -19.94 9.84
CA ALA A 190 0.34 -20.37 8.49
C ALA A 190 1.15 -19.32 7.70
N ALA A 191 0.92 -18.03 7.97
CA ALA A 191 1.67 -16.92 7.42
C ALA A 191 3.09 -16.87 8.01
N GLU A 192 3.21 -17.00 9.33
CA GLU A 192 4.46 -16.96 10.08
C GLU A 192 5.07 -18.35 10.32
N LYS A 193 4.89 -19.27 9.37
CA LYS A 193 5.36 -20.67 9.49
C LYS A 193 6.83 -20.78 9.90
N ASN A 194 7.70 -19.92 9.37
CA ASN A 194 9.14 -19.92 9.69
C ASN A 194 9.43 -19.60 11.17
N LEU A 195 8.53 -18.87 11.83
CA LEU A 195 8.62 -18.57 13.26
C LEU A 195 7.91 -19.68 14.05
N THR A 196 6.75 -20.15 13.59
CA THR A 196 6.02 -21.26 14.22
C THR A 196 6.85 -22.54 14.29
N ASP A 197 7.60 -22.87 13.24
CA ASP A 197 8.47 -24.05 13.19
C ASP A 197 9.64 -23.96 14.21
N LYS A 198 9.95 -22.75 14.71
CA LYS A 198 10.97 -22.52 15.76
C LYS A 198 10.41 -22.55 17.18
N ILE A 199 9.07 -22.56 17.34
CA ILE A 199 8.44 -22.58 18.65
C ILE A 199 8.47 -24.02 19.16
N ASP A 200 9.06 -24.23 20.35
CA ASP A 200 9.05 -25.54 21.01
C ASP A 200 7.63 -25.86 21.51
N PHE A 201 7.04 -26.91 20.94
CA PHE A 201 5.73 -27.42 21.34
C PHE A 201 5.64 -27.74 22.83
N ASN A 202 6.75 -28.13 23.48
CA ASN A 202 6.76 -28.44 24.91
C ASN A 202 6.51 -27.19 25.77
N VAL A 203 7.00 -26.04 25.33
CA VAL A 203 6.78 -24.76 26.02
C VAL A 203 5.31 -24.34 25.89
N VAL A 204 4.75 -24.47 24.69
CA VAL A 204 3.33 -24.18 24.43
C VAL A 204 2.44 -25.12 25.23
N LEU A 205 2.78 -26.41 25.31
CA LEU A 205 2.03 -27.39 26.07
C LEU A 205 2.07 -27.09 27.58
N LYS A 206 3.22 -26.73 28.13
CA LYS A 206 3.33 -26.32 29.55
C LYS A 206 2.48 -25.08 29.84
N ALA A 207 2.51 -24.07 28.96
CA ALA A 207 1.69 -22.87 29.09
C ALA A 207 0.19 -23.17 28.95
N TRP A 208 -0.19 -24.10 28.07
CA TRP A 208 -1.57 -24.55 27.90
C TRP A 208 -2.08 -25.33 29.12
N ILE A 209 -1.27 -26.23 29.67
CA ILE A 209 -1.60 -26.98 30.90
C ILE A 209 -1.76 -26.03 32.08
N ALA A 210 -0.96 -24.98 32.18
CA ALA A 210 -1.08 -23.97 33.24
C ALA A 210 -2.38 -23.16 33.19
N LYS A 211 -3.10 -23.15 32.04
CA LYS A 211 -4.39 -22.46 31.90
C LYS A 211 -5.51 -23.32 32.53
N LYS A 212 -6.17 -22.80 33.57
CA LYS A 212 -7.19 -23.53 34.37
C LYS A 212 -8.45 -23.94 33.60
N ASN A 213 -8.77 -23.30 32.48
CA ASN A 213 -9.99 -23.58 31.70
C ASN A 213 -9.67 -24.34 30.41
N ARG A 214 -9.54 -25.67 30.52
CA ARG A 214 -9.03 -26.57 29.46
C ARG A 214 -10.10 -27.15 28.52
N LYS A 215 -11.38 -26.90 28.78
CA LYS A 215 -12.48 -27.41 27.96
C LYS A 215 -12.89 -26.35 26.94
N LEU A 216 -12.61 -26.61 25.65
CA LEU A 216 -13.33 -25.93 24.58
C LEU A 216 -14.75 -26.50 24.55
N PRO A 217 -15.81 -25.69 24.72
CA PRO A 217 -17.17 -26.19 24.55
C PRO A 217 -17.34 -26.55 23.08
N ILE A 218 -17.35 -27.84 22.77
CA ILE A 218 -17.78 -28.34 21.47
C ILE A 218 -19.29 -28.11 21.41
N LYS A 219 -19.71 -26.98 20.82
CA LYS A 219 -21.09 -26.84 20.37
C LYS A 219 -21.24 -27.73 19.14
N LEU A 220 -21.88 -28.90 19.32
CA LEU A 220 -22.45 -29.66 18.23
C LEU A 220 -23.58 -28.83 17.64
N LEU A 221 -23.35 -28.25 16.47
CA LEU A 221 -24.36 -27.76 15.53
C LEU A 221 -23.96 -28.24 14.14
#